data_AF-A0A7C4M7I3-F1
#
_entry.id   AF-A0A7C4M7I3-F1
#
_cell.length_a   1.000
_cell.length_b   1.000
_cell.length_c   1.000
_cell.angle_alpha   90.00
_cell.angle_beta   90.00
_cell.angle_gamma   90.00
#
_symmetry.space_group_name_H-M   'P 1'
#
loop_
_entity.id
_entity.type
_entity.pdbx_description
1 polymer ?
#
loop_
_entity_poly.entity_id
_entity_poly.type
_entity_poly.pdbx_seq_one_letter_code
_entity_poly.pdbx_strand_id
1 'polypeptide(L)'
;MEIVEGKWFRLPRLNTDDFKTLMSLGVKYDRSRGMLVSYETNKKLLIEFLDAVLKDQIVLYKECAICGKNIDCRNCEYRLKCDYYNASEKCICKECMAKDESYALYVMQ
;
A
#
# COMPACT_ATOMS: atom_id res chain seq x y z
N MET A 1 7.19 -4.20 -9.30
CA MET A 1 7.08 -2.80 -8.82
C MET A 1 6.54 -2.74 -7.40
N GLU A 2 7.04 -1.81 -6.58
CA GLU A 2 6.60 -1.59 -5.20
C GLU A 2 5.68 -0.38 -5.08
N ILE A 3 4.58 -0.51 -4.34
CA ILE A 3 3.65 0.57 -4.01
C ILE A 3 3.54 0.66 -2.49
N VAL A 4 3.83 1.81 -1.91
CA VAL A 4 3.63 2.06 -0.47
C VAL A 4 2.32 2.81 -0.29
N GLU A 5 1.38 2.22 0.45
CA GLU A 5 0.10 2.85 0.75
C GLU A 5 0.29 4.20 1.47
N GLY A 6 -0.49 5.21 1.09
CA GLY A 6 -0.35 6.57 1.62
C GLY A 6 0.82 7.36 1.01
N LYS A 7 1.63 6.78 0.11
CA LYS A 7 2.71 7.49 -0.60
C LYS A 7 2.45 7.60 -2.10
N TRP A 8 2.94 8.71 -2.66
CA TRP A 8 2.87 8.96 -4.09
C TRP A 8 3.86 8.10 -4.87
N PHE A 9 3.43 7.55 -6.00
CA PHE A 9 4.26 6.80 -6.93
C PHE A 9 3.92 7.15 -8.37
N ARG A 10 4.78 6.77 -9.31
CA ARG A 10 4.55 7.01 -10.74
C ARG A 10 4.46 5.70 -11.49
N LEU A 11 3.49 5.64 -12.38
CA LEU A 11 3.34 4.57 -13.35
C LEU A 11 3.94 4.99 -14.69
N PRO A 12 4.39 4.03 -15.52
CA PRO A 12 4.64 4.31 -16.92
C PRO A 12 3.36 4.81 -17.60
N ARG A 13 3.51 5.41 -18.79
CA ARG A 13 2.37 5.97 -19.51
C ARG A 13 1.37 4.86 -19.87
N LEU A 14 0.15 5.00 -19.36
CA LEU A 14 -0.97 4.12 -19.65
C LEU A 14 -1.80 4.69 -20.82
N ASN A 15 -2.56 3.82 -21.48
CA ASN A 15 -3.58 4.28 -22.41
C ASN A 15 -4.78 4.89 -21.65
N THR A 16 -5.70 5.50 -22.38
CA THR A 16 -6.84 6.22 -21.79
C THR A 16 -7.77 5.32 -20.99
N ASP A 17 -7.99 4.09 -21.43
CA ASP A 17 -8.96 3.19 -20.79
C ASP A 17 -8.39 2.55 -19.52
N ASP A 18 -7.10 2.21 -19.54
CA ASP A 18 -6.37 1.77 -18.35
C ASP A 18 -6.32 2.89 -17.29
N PHE A 19 -6.09 4.13 -17.71
CA PHE A 19 -6.11 5.28 -16.81
C PHE A 19 -7.49 5.49 -16.19
N LYS A 20 -8.57 5.42 -16.97
CA LYS A 20 -9.95 5.51 -16.45
C LYS A 20 -10.24 4.39 -15.45
N THR A 21 -9.75 3.18 -15.72
CA THR A 21 -9.89 2.03 -14.83
C THR A 21 -9.20 2.28 -13.49
N LEU A 22 -7.98 2.85 -13.47
CA LEU A 22 -7.35 3.25 -12.21
C LEU A 22 -8.21 4.22 -11.39
N MET A 23 -8.80 5.21 -12.05
CA MET A 23 -9.62 6.22 -11.36
C MET A 23 -10.91 5.60 -10.81
N SER A 24 -11.54 4.65 -11.52
CA SER A 24 -12.74 3.96 -11.02
C SER A 24 -12.45 3.04 -9.82
N LEU A 25 -11.19 2.60 -9.67
CA LEU A 25 -10.73 1.86 -8.49
C LEU A 25 -10.44 2.76 -7.27
N GLY A 26 -10.64 4.07 -7.37
CA GLY A 26 -10.42 5.02 -6.28
C GLY A 26 -8.94 5.38 -6.07
N VAL A 27 -8.09 5.21 -7.08
CA VAL A 27 -6.71 5.73 -7.05
C VAL A 27 -6.77 7.25 -7.21
N LYS A 28 -6.10 7.98 -6.32
CA LYS A 28 -5.96 9.43 -6.44
C LYS A 28 -4.89 9.77 -7.46
N TYR A 29 -5.13 10.81 -8.26
CA TYR A 29 -4.17 11.29 -9.26
C TYR A 29 -3.86 12.77 -9.07
N ASP A 30 -2.58 13.08 -9.19
CA ASP A 30 -2.05 14.43 -9.22
C ASP A 30 -1.01 14.51 -10.35
N ARG A 31 -1.11 15.54 -11.21
CA ARG A 31 -0.24 15.66 -12.38
C ARG A 31 1.25 15.78 -12.03
N SER A 32 1.58 16.37 -10.87
CA SER A 32 2.97 16.57 -10.43
C SER A 32 3.51 15.40 -9.62
N ARG A 33 2.65 14.78 -8.78
CA ARG A 33 3.05 13.73 -7.83
C ARG A 33 2.82 12.30 -8.35
N GLY A 34 1.86 12.11 -9.27
CA GLY A 34 1.52 10.82 -9.86
C GLY A 34 0.27 10.22 -9.22
N MET A 35 0.36 8.97 -8.81
CA MET A 35 -0.73 8.17 -8.26
C MET A 35 -0.58 8.01 -6.75
N LEU A 36 -1.70 7.90 -6.04
CA LEU A 36 -1.74 7.63 -4.61
C LEU A 36 -2.81 6.57 -4.31
N VAL A 37 -2.37 5.49 -3.67
CA VAL A 37 -3.25 4.48 -3.06
C VAL A 37 -3.58 4.94 -1.64
N SER A 38 -4.86 4.98 -1.31
CA SER A 38 -5.35 5.36 0.03
C SER A 38 -6.42 4.40 0.54
N TYR A 39 -6.99 4.65 1.72
CA TYR A 39 -8.09 3.85 2.27
C TYR A 39 -9.33 3.74 1.33
N GLU A 40 -9.53 4.69 0.43
CA GLU A 40 -10.66 4.71 -0.54
C GLU A 40 -10.42 3.80 -1.75
N THR A 41 -9.18 3.35 -1.95
CA THR A 41 -8.79 2.59 -3.13
C THR A 41 -9.15 1.11 -2.97
N ASN A 42 -9.76 0.50 -3.98
CA ASN A 42 -9.93 -0.95 -4.03
C ASN A 42 -8.60 -1.63 -4.35
N LYS A 43 -7.78 -1.82 -3.32
CA LYS A 43 -6.38 -2.29 -3.41
C LYS A 43 -6.26 -3.69 -4.04
N LYS A 44 -7.21 -4.58 -3.79
CA LYS A 44 -7.19 -5.93 -4.35
C LYS A 44 -7.31 -5.88 -5.87
N LEU A 45 -8.37 -5.23 -6.38
CA LEU A 45 -8.58 -5.09 -7.82
C LEU A 45 -7.48 -4.25 -8.48
N LEU A 46 -6.94 -3.25 -7.78
CA LEU A 46 -5.83 -2.45 -8.27
C LEU A 46 -4.58 -3.30 -8.54
N ILE A 47 -4.19 -4.15 -7.58
CA ILE A 47 -3.01 -5.01 -7.74
C ILE A 47 -3.23 -5.98 -8.90
N GLU A 48 -4.39 -6.65 -8.95
CA GLU A 48 -4.73 -7.57 -10.05
C GLU A 48 -4.69 -6.87 -11.42
N PHE A 49 -5.23 -5.66 -11.50
CA PHE A 49 -5.22 -4.85 -12.72
C PHE A 49 -3.81 -4.43 -13.13
N LEU A 50 -3.01 -3.90 -12.21
CA LEU A 50 -1.65 -3.45 -12.50
C LEU A 50 -0.71 -4.62 -12.84
N ASP A 51 -0.84 -5.77 -12.16
CA ASP A 51 -0.11 -7.00 -12.49
C ASP A 51 -0.35 -7.37 -13.97
N ALA A 52 -1.61 -7.29 -14.43
CA ALA A 52 -2.00 -7.62 -15.80
C ALA A 52 -1.51 -6.60 -16.84
N VAL A 53 -1.67 -5.30 -16.57
CA VAL A 53 -1.33 -4.23 -17.51
C VAL A 53 0.17 -4.03 -17.65
N LEU A 54 0.90 -4.07 -16.53
CA LEU A 54 2.34 -3.81 -16.52
C LEU A 54 3.17 -5.06 -16.81
N LYS A 55 2.58 -6.26 -16.71
CA LYS A 55 3.29 -7.55 -16.78
C LYS A 55 4.47 -7.60 -15.81
N ASP A 56 4.30 -6.97 -14.65
CA ASP A 56 5.28 -6.88 -13.57
C ASP A 56 4.58 -7.22 -12.25
N GLN A 57 5.32 -7.78 -11.29
CA GLN A 57 4.79 -8.15 -10.00
C GLN A 57 4.63 -6.91 -9.11
N ILE A 58 3.39 -6.57 -8.76
CA ILE A 58 3.01 -5.42 -7.95
C ILE A 58 2.92 -5.81 -6.49
N VAL A 59 3.83 -5.30 -5.67
CA VAL A 59 3.84 -5.57 -4.24
C VAL A 59 3.33 -4.35 -3.48
N LEU A 60 2.27 -4.55 -2.68
CA LEU A 60 1.76 -3.52 -1.78
C LEU A 60 2.49 -3.58 -0.45
N TYR A 61 3.06 -2.44 -0.09
CA TYR A 61 3.73 -2.20 1.18
C TYR A 61 2.89 -1.27 2.05
N LYS A 62 2.96 -1.49 3.36
CA LYS A 62 2.49 -0.55 4.38
C LYS A 62 3.66 -0.04 5.19
N GLU A 63 3.55 1.17 5.71
CA GLU A 63 4.60 1.74 6.57
C GLU A 63 4.37 1.33 8.04
N CYS A 64 5.43 0.94 8.73
CA CYS A 64 5.39 0.76 10.17
C CYS A 64 5.16 2.11 10.84
N ALA A 65 4.12 2.26 11.66
CA ALA A 65 3.88 3.48 12.43
C ALA A 65 5.12 3.80 13.31
N ILE A 66 5.60 2.82 14.08
CA ILE A 66 6.68 3.04 15.07
C ILE A 66 8.04 3.39 14.43
N CYS A 67 8.48 2.68 13.39
CA CYS A 67 9.84 2.85 12.86
C CYS A 67 9.91 3.35 11.41
N GLY A 68 8.78 3.58 10.73
CA GLY A 68 8.76 4.04 9.34
C GLY A 68 9.21 3.01 8.29
N LYS A 69 9.53 1.78 8.70
CA LYS A 69 9.96 0.70 7.78
C LYS A 69 8.79 0.27 6.89
N ASN A 70 9.02 0.17 5.58
CA ASN A 70 8.06 -0.43 4.66
C ASN A 70 7.99 -1.94 4.88
N ILE A 71 6.78 -2.48 4.98
CA ILE A 71 6.49 -3.90 5.24
C ILE A 71 5.79 -4.49 4.03
N ASP A 72 6.42 -5.50 3.41
CA ASP A 72 5.82 -6.29 2.34
C ASP A 72 4.65 -7.10 2.91
N CYS A 73 3.42 -6.72 2.55
CA CYS A 73 2.22 -7.37 3.07
C CYS A 73 1.99 -8.77 2.47
N ARG A 74 2.58 -9.09 1.30
CA ARG A 74 2.52 -10.43 0.70
C ARG A 74 3.42 -11.43 1.42
N ASN A 75 4.48 -10.97 2.07
CA ASN A 75 5.42 -11.82 2.82
C ASN A 75 5.43 -11.52 4.34
N CYS A 76 4.46 -10.75 4.81
CA CYS A 76 4.34 -10.38 6.21
C CYS A 76 3.99 -11.60 7.09
N GLU A 77 4.56 -11.61 8.28
CA GLU A 77 4.34 -12.63 9.33
C GLU A 77 2.88 -12.74 9.76
N TYR A 78 2.14 -11.64 9.60
CA TYR A 78 0.72 -11.55 9.92
C TYR A 78 -0.19 -11.84 8.72
N ARG A 79 0.34 -12.20 7.55
CA ARG A 79 -0.42 -12.34 6.30
C ARG A 79 -1.65 -13.24 6.41
N LEU A 80 -1.61 -14.29 7.22
CA LEU A 80 -2.73 -15.22 7.41
C LEU A 80 -3.86 -14.65 8.27
N LYS A 81 -3.61 -13.57 9.01
CA LYS A 81 -4.56 -12.95 9.95
C LYS A 81 -4.88 -11.49 9.62
N CYS A 82 -4.03 -10.83 8.82
CA CYS A 82 -4.17 -9.45 8.40
C CYS A 82 -4.79 -9.40 7.01
N ASP A 83 -6.01 -8.88 6.91
CA ASP A 83 -6.57 -8.46 5.63
C ASP A 83 -5.96 -7.12 5.22
N TYR A 84 -4.72 -7.17 4.73
CA TYR A 84 -3.93 -5.97 4.44
C TYR A 84 -4.55 -5.08 3.35
N TYR A 85 -5.50 -5.59 2.55
CA TYR A 85 -6.26 -4.77 1.62
C TYR A 85 -7.18 -3.79 2.34
N ASN A 86 -7.80 -4.23 3.45
CA ASN A 86 -8.78 -3.45 4.21
C ASN A 86 -8.22 -2.90 5.53
N ALA A 87 -7.03 -3.33 5.95
CA ALA A 87 -6.34 -2.78 7.11
C ALA A 87 -5.89 -1.32 6.89
N SER A 88 -5.63 -0.62 8.00
CA SER A 88 -5.10 0.75 8.04
C SER A 88 -3.86 0.94 7.18
N GLU A 89 -3.64 2.15 6.67
CA GLU A 89 -2.51 2.48 5.78
C GLU A 89 -1.14 2.21 6.44
N LYS A 90 -1.09 2.32 7.76
CA LYS A 90 0.06 1.95 8.60
C LYS A 90 -0.22 0.68 9.39
N CYS A 91 0.83 -0.05 9.74
CA CYS A 91 0.79 -1.18 10.67
C CYS A 91 1.98 -1.15 11.64
N ILE A 92 2.15 -2.17 12.48
CA ILE A 92 3.33 -2.31 13.36
C ILE A 92 4.11 -3.54 12.90
N CYS A 93 5.40 -3.39 12.56
CA CYS A 93 6.24 -4.56 12.25
C CYS A 93 6.48 -5.39 13.51
N LYS A 94 6.79 -6.69 13.36
CA LYS A 94 7.08 -7.56 14.50
C LYS A 94 8.22 -7.07 15.37
N GLU A 95 9.28 -6.53 14.76
CA GLU A 95 10.42 -5.97 15.50
C GLU A 95 9.97 -4.87 16.46
N CYS A 96 9.01 -4.03 16.04
CA CYS A 96 8.44 -3.01 16.90
C CYS A 96 7.45 -3.60 17.88
N MET A 97 6.58 -4.52 17.46
CA MET A 97 5.57 -5.19 18.29
C MET A 97 6.17 -6.03 19.44
N ALA A 98 7.41 -6.50 19.28
CA ALA A 98 8.13 -7.28 20.29
C ALA A 98 8.77 -6.42 21.39
N LYS A 99 8.73 -5.08 21.29
CA LYS A 99 9.27 -4.19 22.32
C LYS A 99 8.28 -4.07 23.47
N ASP A 100 8.76 -4.08 24.71
CA ASP A 100 7.90 -3.90 25.90
C ASP A 100 7.12 -2.57 25.87
N GLU A 101 7.70 -1.55 25.23
CA GLU A 101 7.14 -0.20 25.11
C GLU A 101 6.25 -0.01 23.86
N SER A 102 5.94 -1.07 23.10
CA SER A 102 5.18 -1.00 21.84
C SER A 102 3.90 -0.19 21.95
N TYR A 103 3.14 -0.40 23.04
CA TYR A 103 1.89 0.30 23.28
C TYR A 103 2.11 1.79 23.51
N ALA A 104 3.12 2.17 24.31
CA ALA A 104 3.45 3.56 24.56
C ALA A 104 3.90 4.25 23.26
N LEU A 105 4.77 3.61 22.47
CA LEU A 105 5.25 4.14 21.19
C LEU A 105 4.13 4.31 20.16
N TYR A 106 3.11 3.45 20.20
CA TYR A 106 1.95 3.53 19.31
C TYR A 106 1.00 4.68 19.68
N VAL A 107 0.73 4.90 20.97
CA VAL A 107 -0.22 5.93 21.43
C VAL A 107 0.32 7.35 21.22
N MET A 108 1.64 7.52 21.08
CA MET A 108 2.29 8.82 20.86
C MET A 108 2.41 9.23 19.38
N GLN A 109 1.81 8.48 18.46
CA GLN A 109 1.90 8.66 16.99
C GLN A 109 0.78 9.49 16.38
#